data_AF-A0A1N7K3Y4-F1
#
_entry.id   AF-A0A1N7K3Y4-F1
#
_cell.length_a   1.000
_cell.length_b   1.000
_cell.length_c   1.000
_cell.angle_alpha   90.00
_cell.angle_beta   90.00
_cell.angle_gamma   90.00
#
_symmetry.space_group_name_H-M   'P 1'
#
loop_
_entity.id
_entity.type
_entity.pdbx_description
1 polymer ?
#
loop_
_entity_poly.entity_id
_entity_poly.type
_entity_poly.pdbx_seq_one_letter_code
_entity_poly.pdbx_strand_id
1 'polypeptide(L)'
;MSDTAQDLLGTDIGRVVQASFDRQGLMRSFGARLARLSPGLCEIAAPITPETSQQHGAAHAGLTFALGDSAAGYAALTMMEPDAEVMTAEMKINLLSPATGRALIARGRVARAGKRLVVVTAEVAAQAEDGSLRVVALMQGTMVPVSAPSAPPEPTPPADPA
;
A
#
# COMPACT_ATOMS: atom_id res chain seq x y z
N MET A 1 24.92 4.28 -0.74
CA MET A 1 24.21 5.51 -1.18
C MET A 1 23.22 5.84 -0.08
N SER A 2 23.41 6.98 0.58
CA SER A 2 22.74 7.33 1.83
C SER A 2 21.23 7.53 1.62
N ASP A 3 20.41 6.61 2.16
CA ASP A 3 18.95 6.73 2.21
C ASP A 3 18.56 7.67 3.36
N THR A 4 18.91 8.94 3.22
CA THR A 4 18.53 10.01 4.15
C THR A 4 17.34 10.78 3.59
N ALA A 5 16.35 10.06 3.06
CA ALA A 5 15.08 10.69 2.73
C ALA A 5 14.36 11.03 4.05
N GLN A 6 13.93 12.28 4.19
CA GLN A 6 13.20 12.76 5.37
C GLN A 6 11.94 11.92 5.57
N ASP A 7 11.77 11.39 6.78
CA ASP A 7 10.54 10.71 7.19
C ASP A 7 9.39 11.73 7.29
N LEU A 8 8.28 11.42 6.62
CA LEU A 8 7.11 12.27 6.51
C LEU A 8 6.02 11.92 7.53
N LEU A 9 6.09 10.80 8.27
CA LEU A 9 4.99 10.34 9.13
C LEU A 9 4.51 11.40 10.15
N GLY A 10 5.41 12.24 10.67
CA GLY A 10 5.08 13.31 11.63
C GLY A 10 4.61 14.64 11.02
N THR A 11 4.65 14.76 9.70
CA THR A 11 4.31 15.99 8.96
C THR A 11 2.81 16.06 8.62
N ASP A 12 2.35 17.20 8.09
CA ASP A 12 0.95 17.35 7.69
C ASP A 12 0.56 16.36 6.59
N ILE A 13 1.41 16.16 5.57
CA ILE A 13 1.18 15.14 4.53
C ILE A 13 1.17 13.73 5.11
N GLY A 14 2.01 13.45 6.12
CA GLY A 14 2.00 12.19 6.86
C GLY A 14 0.67 11.92 7.53
N ARG A 15 0.07 12.93 8.18
CA ARG A 15 -1.26 12.79 8.80
C ARG A 15 -2.37 12.59 7.79
N VAL A 16 -2.30 13.24 6.62
CA VAL A 16 -3.26 13.02 5.52
C VAL A 16 -3.18 11.58 5.00
N VAL A 17 -1.96 11.09 4.75
CA VAL A 17 -1.70 9.70 4.33
C VAL A 17 -2.20 8.72 5.38
N GLN A 18 -1.87 8.92 6.65
CA GLN A 18 -2.31 8.07 7.75
C GLN A 18 -3.83 8.03 7.87
N ALA A 19 -4.49 9.19 7.85
CA ALA A 19 -5.95 9.27 7.91
C ALA A 19 -6.63 8.60 6.72
N SER A 20 -6.05 8.69 5.52
CA SER A 20 -6.57 7.99 4.34
C SER A 20 -6.38 6.47 4.45
N PHE A 21 -5.21 6.02 4.91
CA PHE A 21 -4.91 4.61 5.15
C PHE A 21 -5.86 4.00 6.19
N ASP A 22 -6.08 4.70 7.30
CA ASP A 22 -6.95 4.25 8.38
C ASP A 22 -8.42 4.14 7.95
N ARG A 23 -8.86 4.86 6.91
CA ARG A 23 -10.22 4.72 6.34
C ARG A 23 -10.38 3.45 5.50
N GLN A 24 -9.32 2.85 4.98
CA GLN A 24 -9.42 1.65 4.14
C GLN A 24 -9.79 0.42 4.97
N GLY A 25 -11.04 -0.04 4.84
CA GLY A 25 -11.54 -1.24 5.53
C GLY A 25 -10.69 -2.48 5.26
N LEU A 26 -10.21 -2.66 4.03
CA LEU A 26 -9.37 -3.79 3.65
C LEU A 26 -8.02 -3.80 4.40
N MET A 27 -7.36 -2.64 4.53
CA MET A 27 -6.09 -2.53 5.26
C MET A 27 -6.26 -2.84 6.74
N ARG A 28 -7.37 -2.38 7.34
CA ARG A 28 -7.73 -2.75 8.72
C ARG A 28 -7.97 -4.26 8.86
N SER A 29 -8.71 -4.87 7.94
CA SER A 29 -8.95 -6.33 7.95
C SER A 29 -7.66 -7.14 7.83
N PHE A 30 -6.65 -6.61 7.16
CA PHE A 30 -5.33 -7.23 7.06
C PHE A 30 -4.40 -6.95 8.25
N GLY A 31 -4.81 -6.13 9.22
CA GLY A 31 -3.91 -5.69 10.30
C GLY A 31 -2.70 -4.92 9.77
N ALA A 32 -2.86 -4.25 8.63
CA ALA A 32 -1.78 -3.53 7.96
C ALA A 32 -1.47 -2.22 8.70
N ARG A 33 -0.21 -1.78 8.65
CA ARG A 33 0.26 -0.51 9.21
C ARG A 33 1.19 0.21 8.24
N LEU A 34 1.09 1.53 8.21
CA LEU A 34 2.12 2.39 7.62
C LEU A 34 3.40 2.28 8.45
N ALA A 35 4.50 1.90 7.80
CA ALA A 35 5.78 1.64 8.46
C ALA A 35 6.80 2.75 8.18
N ARG A 36 6.78 3.33 6.98
CA ARG A 36 7.67 4.41 6.57
C ARG A 36 7.01 5.25 5.49
N LEU A 37 7.24 6.55 5.51
CA LEU A 37 6.80 7.45 4.46
C LEU A 37 7.90 8.46 4.15
N SER A 38 8.23 8.65 2.88
CA SER A 38 9.14 9.70 2.43
C SER A 38 8.74 10.18 1.04
N PRO A 39 9.27 11.30 0.51
CA PRO A 39 8.92 11.73 -0.85
C PRO A 39 9.16 10.63 -1.88
N GLY A 40 8.09 10.23 -2.57
CA GLY A 40 8.08 9.19 -3.59
C GLY A 40 8.24 7.76 -3.06
N LEU A 41 8.05 7.51 -1.76
CA LEU A 41 8.17 6.18 -1.14
C LEU A 41 7.21 5.98 0.03
N CYS A 42 6.64 4.78 0.10
CA CYS A 42 5.86 4.34 1.24
C CYS A 42 6.15 2.86 1.52
N GLU A 43 6.27 2.51 2.80
CA GLU A 43 6.32 1.13 3.25
C GLU A 43 5.11 0.80 4.10
N ILE A 44 4.48 -0.34 3.80
CA ILE A 44 3.34 -0.90 4.53
C ILE A 44 3.72 -2.31 4.99
N ALA A 45 3.39 -2.63 6.24
CA ALA A 45 3.61 -3.96 6.81
C ALA A 45 2.27 -4.58 7.23
N ALA A 46 2.09 -5.87 7.02
CA ALA A 46 0.95 -6.62 7.55
C ALA A 46 1.38 -8.03 8.00
N PRO A 47 0.81 -8.57 9.09
CA PRO A 47 1.06 -9.94 9.50
C PRO A 47 0.53 -10.94 8.45
N ILE A 48 1.16 -12.11 8.38
CA ILE A 48 0.59 -13.26 7.68
C ILE A 48 -0.19 -14.07 8.71
N THR A 49 -1.49 -14.22 8.50
CA THR A 49 -2.41 -14.90 9.43
C THR A 49 -3.18 -16.01 8.70
N PRO A 50 -3.81 -16.95 9.43
CA PRO A 50 -4.67 -17.95 8.81
C PRO A 50 -5.76 -17.35 7.90
N GLU A 51 -6.35 -16.22 8.29
CA GLU A 51 -7.41 -15.52 7.56
C GLU A 51 -6.92 -14.87 6.25
N THR A 52 -5.62 -14.59 6.17
CA THR A 52 -4.97 -13.98 5.00
C THR A 52 -4.11 -14.96 4.21
N SER A 53 -4.12 -16.24 4.58
CA SER A 53 -3.37 -17.30 3.91
C SER A 53 -4.19 -17.95 2.79
N GLN A 54 -3.50 -18.45 1.77
CA GLN A 54 -4.09 -19.34 0.77
C GLN A 54 -4.08 -20.80 1.25
N GLN A 55 -4.63 -21.70 0.43
CA GLN A 55 -4.89 -23.10 0.77
C GLN A 55 -3.66 -23.98 1.11
N HIS A 56 -2.45 -23.47 0.93
CA HIS A 56 -1.18 -24.15 1.26
C HIS A 56 -0.40 -23.44 2.39
N GLY A 57 -1.03 -22.50 3.11
CA GLY A 57 -0.45 -21.81 4.27
C GLY A 57 0.53 -20.66 3.95
N ALA A 58 0.70 -20.28 2.68
CA ALA A 58 1.39 -19.04 2.31
C ALA A 58 0.40 -17.87 2.31
N ALA A 59 0.86 -16.63 2.38
CA ALA A 59 -0.01 -15.47 2.23
C ALA A 59 -0.75 -15.50 0.88
N HIS A 60 -2.03 -15.15 0.89
CA HIS A 60 -2.86 -15.06 -0.30
C HIS A 60 -2.32 -13.97 -1.24
N ALA A 61 -2.30 -14.23 -2.55
CA ALA A 61 -1.78 -13.27 -3.54
C ALA A 61 -2.53 -11.91 -3.50
N GLY A 62 -3.82 -11.94 -3.13
CA GLY A 62 -4.64 -10.75 -2.91
C GLY A 62 -4.12 -9.85 -1.78
N LEU A 63 -3.62 -10.43 -0.67
CA LEU A 63 -2.95 -9.63 0.38
C LEU A 63 -1.71 -8.96 -0.19
N THR A 64 -0.82 -9.74 -0.82
CA THR A 64 0.43 -9.24 -1.41
C THR A 64 0.17 -8.10 -2.40
N PHE A 65 -0.80 -8.27 -3.30
CA PHE A 65 -1.17 -7.25 -4.27
C PHE A 65 -1.72 -5.99 -3.60
N ALA A 66 -2.68 -6.14 -2.67
CA ALA A 66 -3.31 -5.00 -2.01
C ALA A 66 -2.30 -4.15 -1.21
N LEU A 67 -1.34 -4.78 -0.53
CA LEU A 67 -0.29 -4.07 0.19
C LEU A 67 0.64 -3.33 -0.77
N GLY A 68 1.06 -3.99 -1.86
CA GLY A 68 1.95 -3.39 -2.86
C GLY A 68 1.30 -2.22 -3.62
N ASP A 69 0.04 -2.39 -4.02
CA ASP A 69 -0.75 -1.34 -4.68
C ASP A 69 -0.96 -0.13 -3.76
N SER A 70 -1.36 -0.38 -2.50
CA SER A 70 -1.53 0.69 -1.50
C SER A 70 -0.22 1.43 -1.23
N ALA A 71 0.89 0.70 -1.07
CA ALA A 71 2.20 1.31 -0.84
C ALA A 71 2.63 2.17 -2.05
N ALA A 72 2.43 1.68 -3.27
CA ALA A 72 2.70 2.43 -4.49
C ALA A 72 1.80 3.69 -4.61
N GLY A 73 0.52 3.57 -4.25
CA GLY A 73 -0.43 4.68 -4.26
C GLY A 73 -0.03 5.77 -3.27
N TYR A 74 0.27 5.42 -2.02
CA TYR A 74 0.73 6.41 -1.04
C TYR A 74 2.08 7.01 -1.39
N ALA A 75 3.01 6.24 -1.99
CA ALA A 75 4.24 6.79 -2.53
C ALA A 75 3.95 7.85 -3.62
N ALA A 76 3.01 7.60 -4.54
CA ALA A 76 2.57 8.57 -5.54
C ALA A 76 1.93 9.81 -4.91
N LEU A 77 1.08 9.63 -3.90
CA LEU A 77 0.39 10.72 -3.20
C LEU A 77 1.37 11.72 -2.58
N THR A 78 2.51 11.27 -2.04
CA THR A 78 3.54 12.17 -1.49
C THR A 78 4.17 13.12 -2.52
N MET A 79 3.96 12.88 -3.82
CA MET A 79 4.50 13.69 -4.92
C MET A 79 3.45 14.63 -5.53
N MET A 80 2.22 14.61 -5.03
CA MET A 80 1.11 15.41 -5.57
C MET A 80 0.96 16.75 -4.84
N GLU A 81 0.23 17.67 -5.46
CA GLU A 81 -0.17 18.92 -4.82
C GLU A 81 -1.06 18.64 -3.59
N PRO A 82 -1.13 19.58 -2.62
CA PRO A 82 -2.14 19.53 -1.57
C PRO A 82 -3.55 19.32 -2.15
N ASP A 83 -4.38 18.55 -1.46
CA ASP A 83 -5.77 18.21 -1.84
C ASP A 83 -5.94 17.31 -3.08
N ALA A 84 -4.85 16.76 -3.63
CA ALA A 84 -4.93 15.69 -4.61
C ALA A 84 -5.15 14.33 -3.94
N GLU A 85 -5.83 13.43 -4.64
CA GLU A 85 -5.82 11.99 -4.37
C GLU A 85 -5.23 11.25 -5.58
N VAL A 86 -4.98 9.95 -5.41
CA VAL A 86 -4.54 9.08 -6.49
C VAL A 86 -5.38 7.81 -6.56
N MET A 87 -5.65 7.35 -7.78
CA MET A 87 -6.32 6.08 -8.03
C MET A 87 -5.48 5.20 -8.94
N THR A 88 -5.48 3.90 -8.70
CA THR A 88 -4.82 2.93 -9.58
C THR A 88 -5.57 2.82 -10.90
N ALA A 89 -4.89 3.09 -12.02
CA ALA A 89 -5.41 2.85 -13.36
C ALA A 89 -5.16 1.39 -13.78
N GLU A 90 -3.95 0.91 -13.54
CA GLU A 90 -3.54 -0.47 -13.77
C GLU A 90 -2.38 -0.82 -12.83
N MET A 91 -2.24 -2.10 -12.53
CA MET A 91 -1.12 -2.63 -11.79
C MET A 91 -0.90 -4.09 -12.19
N LYS A 92 0.35 -4.43 -12.51
CA LYS A 92 0.80 -5.79 -12.80
C LYS A 92 1.68 -6.30 -11.69
N ILE A 93 1.46 -7.55 -11.28
CA ILE A 93 2.27 -8.25 -10.28
C ILE A 93 2.99 -9.45 -10.92
N ASN A 94 4.22 -9.72 -10.49
CA ASN A 94 4.91 -10.99 -10.65
C ASN A 94 5.08 -11.62 -9.27
N LEU A 95 4.53 -12.81 -9.07
CA LEU A 95 4.76 -13.60 -7.85
C LEU A 95 5.99 -14.48 -8.07
N LEU A 96 7.10 -14.14 -7.41
CA LEU A 96 8.40 -14.78 -7.63
C LEU A 96 8.54 -16.08 -6.83
N SER A 97 7.92 -16.14 -5.66
CA SER A 97 7.98 -17.28 -4.76
C SER A 97 6.86 -17.21 -3.70
N PRO A 98 6.53 -18.32 -3.03
CA PRO A 98 5.52 -18.30 -1.96
C PRO A 98 5.89 -17.31 -0.85
N ALA A 99 4.90 -16.54 -0.41
CA ALA A 99 5.01 -15.60 0.70
C ALA A 99 4.80 -16.35 2.03
N THR A 100 5.90 -16.74 2.68
CA THR A 100 5.88 -17.49 3.93
C THR A 100 6.70 -16.76 4.99
N GLY A 101 6.30 -16.89 6.25
CA GLY A 101 6.90 -16.20 7.39
C GLY A 101 5.82 -15.51 8.23
N ARG A 102 6.24 -14.50 9.00
CA ARG A 102 5.38 -13.82 9.97
C ARG A 102 4.66 -12.58 9.41
N ALA A 103 5.22 -11.95 8.38
CA ALA A 103 4.67 -10.70 7.84
C ALA A 103 5.05 -10.48 6.37
N LEU A 104 4.29 -9.63 5.70
CA LEU A 104 4.65 -9.01 4.43
C LEU A 104 5.04 -7.55 4.63
N ILE A 105 6.10 -7.13 3.94
CA ILE A 105 6.57 -5.75 3.88
C ILE A 105 6.52 -5.30 2.43
N ALA A 106 5.57 -4.42 2.10
CA ALA A 106 5.42 -3.83 0.79
C ALA A 106 6.09 -2.46 0.73
N ARG A 107 6.92 -2.23 -0.28
CA ARG A 107 7.67 -0.99 -0.50
C ARG A 107 7.28 -0.41 -1.86
N GLY A 108 6.45 0.62 -1.84
CA GLY A 108 6.06 1.37 -3.03
C GLY A 108 7.04 2.51 -3.31
N ARG A 109 7.30 2.76 -4.60
CA ARG A 109 8.16 3.85 -5.07
C ARG A 109 7.59 4.51 -6.32
N VAL A 110 7.80 5.81 -6.45
CA VAL A 110 7.52 6.54 -7.69
C VAL A 110 8.69 6.36 -8.64
N ALA A 111 8.43 5.74 -9.81
CA ALA A 111 9.41 5.64 -10.89
C ALA A 111 9.41 6.92 -11.75
N ARG A 112 8.24 7.53 -11.96
CA ARG A 112 8.11 8.81 -12.68
C ARG A 112 6.84 9.55 -12.25
N ALA A 113 7.00 10.77 -11.74
CA ALA A 113 5.89 11.67 -11.45
C ALA A 113 5.51 12.49 -12.69
N GLY A 114 4.25 12.41 -13.12
CA GLY A 114 3.69 13.21 -14.20
C GLY A 114 2.33 13.79 -13.81
N LYS A 115 1.91 14.88 -14.47
CA LYS A 115 0.68 15.61 -14.12
C LYS A 115 -0.61 14.81 -14.30
N ARG A 116 -0.61 13.84 -15.22
CA ARG A 116 -1.78 13.01 -15.56
C ARG A 116 -1.62 11.55 -15.17
N LEU A 117 -0.39 11.06 -15.14
CA LEU A 117 -0.03 9.67 -14.91
C LEU A 117 1.24 9.64 -14.07
N VAL A 118 1.23 8.81 -13.05
CA VAL A 118 2.38 8.56 -12.17
C VAL A 118 2.74 7.09 -12.30
N VAL A 119 3.94 6.82 -12.82
CA VAL A 119 4.43 5.45 -12.95
C VAL A 119 5.04 5.05 -11.62
N VAL A 120 4.62 3.91 -11.10
CA VAL A 120 5.01 3.41 -9.77
C VAL A 120 5.52 1.97 -9.86
N THR A 121 6.36 1.61 -8.90
CA THR A 121 6.77 0.23 -8.66
C THR A 121 6.51 -0.14 -7.21
N ALA A 122 6.35 -1.44 -6.94
CA ALA A 122 6.42 -1.94 -5.58
C ALA A 122 7.20 -3.26 -5.50
N GLU A 123 7.94 -3.42 -4.41
CA GLU A 123 8.56 -4.68 -4.01
C GLU A 123 7.85 -5.18 -2.76
N VAL A 124 7.43 -6.44 -2.74
CA VAL A 124 6.87 -7.07 -1.54
C VAL A 124 7.80 -8.16 -1.07
N ALA A 125 8.25 -8.05 0.17
CA ALA A 125 9.09 -9.03 0.83
C ALA A 125 8.33 -9.77 1.93
N ALA A 126 8.52 -11.08 2.02
CA ALA A 126 8.10 -11.85 3.17
C ALA A 126 9.19 -11.79 4.24
N GLN A 127 8.77 -11.61 5.49
CA GLN A 127 9.63 -11.55 6.64
C GLN A 127 9.57 -12.86 7.41
N ALA A 128 10.71 -13.52 7.60
CA ALA A 128 10.84 -14.74 8.38
C ALA A 128 10.86 -14.45 9.89
N GLU A 129 10.79 -15.52 10.70
CA GLU A 129 10.83 -15.44 12.17
C GLU A 129 12.11 -14.76 12.69
N ASP A 130 13.25 -15.06 12.07
CA ASP A 130 14.56 -14.45 12.37
C ASP A 130 14.68 -12.98 11.92
N GLY A 131 13.63 -12.45 11.27
CA GLY A 131 13.55 -11.08 10.77
C GLY A 131 14.16 -10.87 9.39
N SER A 132 14.77 -11.89 8.78
CA SER A 132 15.27 -11.82 7.41
C SER A 132 14.14 -11.53 6.41
N LEU A 133 14.47 -10.79 5.35
CA LEU A 133 13.54 -10.39 4.30
C LEU A 133 13.88 -11.10 2.99
N ARG A 134 12.87 -11.67 2.34
CA ARG A 134 12.98 -12.25 1.01
C ARG A 134 11.94 -11.62 0.10
N VAL A 135 12.36 -11.09 -1.03
CA VAL A 135 11.44 -10.56 -2.05
C VAL A 135 10.61 -11.69 -2.63
N VAL A 136 9.29 -11.55 -2.56
CA VAL A 136 8.32 -12.55 -3.03
C VAL A 136 7.45 -12.06 -4.16
N ALA A 137 7.34 -10.73 -4.35
CA ALA A 137 6.66 -10.15 -5.49
C ALA A 137 7.29 -8.84 -5.96
N LEU A 138 7.16 -8.59 -7.26
CA LEU A 138 7.49 -7.32 -7.90
C LEU A 138 6.29 -6.79 -8.67
N MET A 139 6.06 -5.50 -8.55
CA MET A 139 4.89 -4.83 -9.10
C MET A 139 5.30 -3.57 -9.86
N GLN A 140 4.55 -3.27 -10.92
CA GLN A 140 4.61 -2.01 -11.64
C GLN A 140 3.21 -1.63 -12.06
N GLY A 141 2.89 -0.35 -11.97
CA GLY A 141 1.58 0.15 -12.36
C GLY A 141 1.59 1.64 -12.63
N THR A 142 0.38 2.15 -12.82
CA THR A 142 0.11 3.54 -13.13
C THR A 142 -0.97 4.08 -12.22
N MET A 143 -0.66 5.18 -11.54
CA MET A 143 -1.61 5.95 -10.74
C MET A 143 -2.08 7.17 -11.53
N VAL A 144 -3.35 7.53 -11.37
CA VAL A 144 -3.95 8.74 -11.94
C VAL A 144 -4.25 9.71 -10.79
N PRO A 145 -3.74 10.94 -10.84
CA PRO A 145 -4.17 11.98 -9.91
C PRO A 145 -5.64 12.31 -10.13
N VAL A 146 -6.41 12.40 -9.06
CA VAL A 146 -7.80 12.83 -9.06
C VAL A 146 -7.99 13.94 -8.04
N SER A 147 -9.02 14.77 -8.21
CA SER A 147 -9.41 15.72 -7.17
C SER A 147 -9.96 14.94 -5.97
N ALA A 148 -9.54 15.29 -4.75
CA ALA A 148 -10.10 14.68 -3.56
C ALA A 148 -11.64 14.83 -3.58
N PRO A 149 -12.42 13.75 -3.37
CA PRO A 149 -13.85 13.85 -3.30
C PRO A 149 -14.25 14.73 -2.09
N SER A 150 -15.37 15.45 -2.22
CA SER A 150 -16.09 15.91 -1.02
C SER A 150 -16.40 14.70 -0.14
N ALA A 151 -16.38 14.87 1.19
CA ALA A 151 -16.49 13.81 2.20
C ALA A 151 -17.36 12.61 1.75
N PRO A 152 -16.90 11.36 1.99
CA PRO A 152 -17.61 10.18 1.51
C PRO A 152 -19.07 10.20 2.01
N PRO A 153 -20.03 9.78 1.16
CA PRO A 153 -21.42 9.68 1.59
C PRO A 153 -21.51 8.75 2.80
N GLU A 154 -22.35 9.14 3.76
CA GLU A 154 -22.58 8.37 4.98
C GLU A 154 -22.97 6.93 4.59
N PRO A 155 -22.39 5.89 5.23
CA PRO A 155 -22.70 4.51 4.89
C PRO A 155 -24.21 4.29 5.05
N THR A 156 -24.86 3.88 3.97
CA THR A 156 -26.29 3.53 4.01
C THR A 156 -26.47 2.44 5.08
N PRO A 157 -27.35 2.64 6.07
CA PRO A 157 -27.62 1.61 7.06
C PRO A 157 -28.05 0.33 6.33
N PRO A 158 -27.70 -0.86 6.86
CA PRO A 158 -28.10 -2.12 6.26
C PRO A 158 -29.62 -2.13 6.08
N ALA A 159 -30.08 -2.58 4.90
CA ALA A 159 -31.50 -2.74 4.66
C ALA A 159 -32.08 -3.67 5.74
N ASP A 160 -33.22 -3.30 6.31
CA ASP A 160 -33.92 -4.14 7.28
C ASP A 160 -34.15 -5.53 6.66
N PRO A 161 -33.86 -6.62 7.40
CA PRO A 161 -34.14 -7.95 6.90
C PRO A 161 -35.66 -8.11 6.69
N ALA A 162 -36.03 -8.51 5.47
CA ALA A 162 -37.41 -8.82 5.09
C ALA A 162 -37.92 -10.10 5.75
#